data_AF-A0A0B1R0V4-F1
#
_entry.id   AF-A0A0B1R0V4-F1
#
_cell.length_a   1.000
_cell.length_b   1.000
_cell.length_c   1.000
_cell.angle_alpha   90.00
_cell.angle_beta   90.00
_cell.angle_gamma   90.00
#
_symmetry.space_group_name_H-M   'P 1'
#
loop_
_entity.id
_entity.type
_entity.pdbx_description
1 polymer ?
#
loop_
_entity_poly.entity_id
_entity_poly.type
_entity_poly.pdbx_seq_one_letter_code
_entity_poly.pdbx_strand_id
1 'polypeptide(L)'
;MFAYEIASNHRTLTFLDHTRMIGFDKNAERMTGEPFAVSLKSLGGVRLSIVSNQTDQMYQTYFSQMSTLDKEDVTLLMDYYYELHALMEEISKARKALKSKDEIEMELEGDTLETHFLNEMNLSNILLKKYQHVLASHPKPPEKKDFTE
;
A
#
# COMPACT_ATOMS: atom_id res chain seq x y z
N MET A 1 -2.33 16.95 5.64
CA MET A 1 -3.22 15.82 5.98
C MET A 1 -3.02 14.65 5.04
N PHE A 2 -3.14 14.84 3.71
CA PHE A 2 -2.78 13.80 2.72
C PHE A 2 -1.41 13.16 2.96
N ALA A 3 -0.37 13.98 3.18
CA ALA A 3 0.99 13.49 3.43
C ALA A 3 1.09 12.48 4.61
N TYR A 4 0.23 12.61 5.64
CA TYR A 4 0.21 11.67 6.77
C TYR A 4 -0.46 10.35 6.43
N GLU A 5 -1.58 10.41 5.71
CA GLU A 5 -2.27 9.22 5.21
C GLU A 5 -1.36 8.45 4.26
N ILE A 6 -0.77 9.14 3.28
CA ILE A 6 0.21 8.59 2.35
C ILE A 6 1.39 7.98 3.12
N ALA A 7 1.93 8.66 4.14
CA ALA A 7 3.02 8.12 4.94
C ALA A 7 2.62 6.85 5.72
N SER A 8 1.40 6.79 6.22
CA SER A 8 0.87 5.62 6.92
C SER A 8 0.70 4.43 5.98
N ASN A 9 0.03 4.64 4.84
CA ASN A 9 -0.14 3.64 3.78
C ASN A 9 1.20 3.13 3.27
N HIS A 10 2.13 4.05 2.96
CA HIS A 10 3.47 3.72 2.49
C HIS A 10 4.27 2.84 3.47
N ARG A 11 4.11 3.02 4.79
CA ARG A 11 4.74 2.14 5.79
C ARG A 11 4.21 0.72 5.70
N THR A 12 2.91 0.55 5.46
CA THR A 12 2.29 -0.76 5.25
C THR A 12 2.86 -1.43 4.01
N LEU A 13 2.94 -0.71 2.88
CA LEU A 13 3.53 -1.20 1.63
C LEU A 13 4.99 -1.60 1.86
N THR A 14 5.80 -0.71 2.44
CA THR A 14 7.22 -0.96 2.73
C THR A 14 7.44 -2.19 3.64
N PHE A 15 6.57 -2.39 4.63
CA PHE A 15 6.65 -3.57 5.48
C PHE A 15 6.43 -4.86 4.69
N LEU A 16 5.41 -4.91 3.84
CA LEU A 16 5.12 -6.07 2.99
C LEU A 16 6.24 -6.33 2.00
N ASP A 17 6.76 -5.24 1.41
CA ASP A 17 7.86 -5.25 0.46
C ASP A 17 9.14 -5.85 1.06
N HIS A 18 9.56 -5.37 2.23
CA HIS A 18 10.75 -5.89 2.91
C HIS A 18 10.58 -7.30 3.46
N THR A 19 9.35 -7.77 3.64
CA THR A 19 9.06 -9.11 4.15
C THR A 19 8.68 -10.10 3.06
N ARG A 20 8.72 -9.72 1.78
CA ARG A 20 8.28 -10.55 0.63
C ARG A 20 8.94 -11.94 0.54
N MET A 21 10.17 -12.08 1.03
CA MET A 21 10.91 -13.35 1.05
C MET A 21 10.37 -14.34 2.10
N ILE A 22 9.62 -13.88 3.10
CA ILE A 22 9.09 -14.74 4.16
C ILE A 22 7.96 -15.61 3.59
N GLY A 23 8.13 -16.93 3.68
CA GLY A 23 7.17 -17.92 3.18
C GLY A 23 7.24 -18.16 1.67
N PHE A 24 8.22 -17.57 0.98
CA PHE A 24 8.50 -17.80 -0.43
C PHE A 24 9.22 -19.13 -0.63
N ASP A 25 8.70 -19.97 -1.53
CA ASP A 25 9.36 -21.19 -2.01
C ASP A 25 9.56 -21.09 -3.51
N LYS A 26 10.81 -20.82 -3.91
CA LYS A 26 11.20 -20.70 -5.32
C LYS A 26 10.84 -21.94 -6.15
N ASN A 27 10.76 -23.13 -5.55
CA ASN A 27 10.44 -24.37 -6.26
C ASN A 27 8.94 -24.56 -6.47
N ALA A 28 8.10 -23.82 -5.74
CA ALA A 28 6.65 -23.85 -5.84
C ALA A 28 6.09 -22.73 -6.76
N GLU A 29 6.96 -21.91 -7.34
CA GLU A 29 6.57 -20.83 -8.23
C GLU A 29 6.58 -21.25 -9.70
N ARG A 30 5.52 -20.88 -10.42
CA ARG A 30 5.44 -21.01 -11.88
C ARG A 30 6.07 -19.84 -12.61
N MET A 31 6.14 -18.67 -11.96
CA MET A 31 6.74 -17.45 -12.51
C MET A 31 8.17 -17.27 -11.98
N THR A 32 9.09 -16.94 -12.88
CA THR A 32 10.47 -16.58 -12.51
C THR A 32 10.55 -15.09 -12.20
N GLY A 33 11.01 -14.71 -11.01
CA GLY A 33 11.15 -13.30 -10.64
C GLY A 33 11.41 -13.11 -9.15
N GLU A 34 11.38 -11.85 -8.72
CA GLU A 34 11.25 -11.53 -7.30
C GLU A 34 9.87 -11.97 -6.79
N PRO A 35 9.76 -12.44 -5.55
CA PRO A 35 8.47 -12.75 -4.97
C PRO A 35 7.59 -11.51 -4.91
N PHE A 36 6.28 -11.71 -5.10
CA PHE A 36 5.29 -10.67 -4.89
C PHE A 36 5.25 -10.26 -3.42
N ALA A 37 5.21 -8.95 -3.15
CA ALA A 37 5.04 -8.41 -1.82
C ALA A 37 3.72 -8.87 -1.17
N VAL A 38 2.69 -9.13 -1.98
CA VAL A 38 1.40 -9.70 -1.55
C VAL A 38 1.13 -11.04 -2.24
N SER A 39 2.09 -11.97 -2.17
CA SER A 39 1.88 -13.35 -2.67
C SER A 39 0.65 -14.00 -2.03
N LEU A 40 -0.23 -14.59 -2.86
CA LEU A 40 -1.43 -15.30 -2.41
C LEU A 40 -1.13 -16.73 -1.91
N LYS A 41 0.11 -17.21 -2.04
CA LYS A 41 0.58 -18.49 -1.50
C LYS A 41 1.01 -18.34 -0.03
N SER A 42 1.18 -19.47 0.69
CA SER A 42 1.68 -19.61 2.08
C SER A 42 1.06 -18.66 3.13
N LEU A 43 1.37 -17.36 3.05
CA LEU A 43 0.92 -16.28 3.93
C LEU A 43 -0.10 -15.34 3.28
N GLY A 44 -0.68 -15.70 2.12
CA GLY A 44 -1.56 -14.82 1.35
C GLY A 44 -2.70 -14.19 2.14
N GLY A 45 -3.38 -14.95 3.00
CA GLY A 45 -4.44 -14.40 3.86
C GLY A 45 -3.95 -13.32 4.84
N VAL A 46 -2.75 -13.52 5.42
CA VAL A 46 -2.13 -12.55 6.33
C VAL A 46 -1.68 -11.31 5.57
N ARG A 47 -1.00 -11.49 4.43
CA ARG A 47 -0.53 -10.37 3.59
C ARG A 47 -1.71 -9.53 3.09
N LEU A 48 -2.78 -10.17 2.60
CA LEU A 48 -4.04 -9.51 2.19
C LEU A 48 -4.71 -8.76 3.34
N SER A 49 -4.63 -9.27 4.57
CA SER A 49 -5.17 -8.55 5.73
C SER A 49 -4.37 -7.29 6.04
N ILE A 50 -3.06 -7.33 5.92
CA ILE A 50 -2.18 -6.19 6.19
C ILE A 50 -2.36 -5.11 5.13
N VAL A 51 -2.29 -5.47 3.84
CA VAL A 51 -2.45 -4.50 2.74
C VAL A 51 -3.87 -3.92 2.70
N SER A 52 -4.88 -4.60 3.25
CA SER A 52 -6.23 -4.03 3.35
C SER A 52 -6.42 -2.96 4.42
N ASN A 53 -5.40 -2.69 5.25
CA ASN A 53 -5.45 -1.64 6.27
C ASN A 53 -5.19 -0.23 5.72
N GLN A 54 -5.02 -0.11 4.40
CA GLN A 54 -4.87 1.19 3.75
C GLN A 54 -6.17 1.99 3.80
N THR A 55 -6.03 3.31 3.74
CA THR A 55 -7.15 4.26 3.88
C THR A 55 -7.04 5.41 2.88
N ASP A 56 -8.20 5.87 2.40
CA ASP A 56 -8.38 7.05 1.55
C ASP A 56 -9.26 8.13 2.23
N GLN A 57 -9.45 8.05 3.55
CA GLN A 57 -10.31 8.95 4.32
C GLN A 57 -9.94 10.43 4.15
N MET A 58 -8.64 10.75 4.12
CA MET A 58 -8.22 12.14 3.92
C MET A 58 -8.58 12.60 2.51
N TYR A 59 -8.40 11.76 1.49
CA TYR A 59 -8.89 12.02 0.13
C TYR A 59 -10.36 12.34 0.10
N GLN A 60 -11.21 11.46 0.63
CA GLN A 60 -12.65 11.66 0.63
C GLN A 60 -13.06 12.95 1.38
N THR A 61 -12.39 13.24 2.49
CA THR A 61 -12.71 14.41 3.34
C THR A 61 -12.32 15.74 2.69
N TYR A 62 -11.15 15.77 2.03
CA TYR A 62 -10.54 17.01 1.55
C TYR A 62 -10.51 17.13 0.02
N PHE A 63 -11.19 16.24 -0.70
CA PHE A 63 -11.25 16.24 -2.17
C PHE A 63 -11.62 17.61 -2.76
N SER A 64 -12.65 18.27 -2.22
CA SER A 64 -13.08 19.59 -2.68
C SER A 64 -12.01 20.68 -2.54
N GLN A 65 -11.08 20.49 -1.61
CA GLN A 65 -9.98 21.42 -1.33
C GLN A 65 -8.75 21.13 -2.18
N MET A 66 -8.70 20.03 -2.95
CA MET A 66 -7.58 19.75 -3.86
C MET A 66 -7.42 20.84 -4.92
N SER A 67 -8.51 21.52 -5.29
CA SER A 67 -8.48 22.69 -6.20
C SER A 67 -7.60 23.84 -5.71
N THR A 68 -7.21 23.85 -4.43
CA THR A 68 -6.30 24.85 -3.84
C THR A 68 -4.81 24.51 -4.02
N LEU A 69 -4.51 23.28 -4.45
CA LEU A 69 -3.15 22.83 -4.74
C LEU A 69 -2.76 23.19 -6.17
N ASP A 70 -1.46 23.14 -6.46
CA ASP A 70 -0.99 23.27 -7.83
C ASP A 70 -1.42 22.08 -8.69
N LYS A 71 -1.48 22.29 -10.01
CA LYS A 71 -1.98 21.27 -10.95
C LYS A 71 -1.17 19.98 -10.89
N GLU A 72 0.16 20.07 -10.72
CA GLU A 72 1.03 18.89 -10.69
C GLU A 72 0.78 18.08 -9.42
N ASP A 73 0.59 18.76 -8.28
CA ASP A 73 0.19 18.15 -7.00
C ASP A 73 -1.16 17.45 -7.10
N VAL A 74 -2.15 18.11 -7.71
CA VAL A 74 -3.46 17.50 -7.94
C VAL A 74 -3.33 16.23 -8.77
N THR A 75 -2.59 16.28 -9.89
CA THR A 75 -2.40 15.10 -10.75
C THR A 75 -1.72 13.96 -9.99
N LEU A 76 -0.62 14.22 -9.29
CA LEU A 76 0.10 13.17 -8.54
C LEU A 76 -0.75 12.56 -7.42
N LEU A 77 -1.53 13.37 -6.70
CA LEU A 77 -2.45 12.87 -5.68
C LEU A 77 -3.59 12.05 -6.30
N MET A 78 -4.16 12.50 -7.42
CA MET A 78 -5.19 11.76 -8.14
C MET A 78 -4.68 10.40 -8.63
N ASP A 79 -3.48 10.36 -9.22
CA ASP A 79 -2.85 9.12 -9.67
C ASP A 79 -2.61 8.16 -8.50
N TYR A 80 -2.11 8.68 -7.37
CA TYR A 80 -1.93 7.88 -6.15
C TYR A 80 -3.24 7.30 -5.62
N TYR A 81 -4.28 8.12 -5.47
CA TYR A 81 -5.57 7.64 -4.93
C TYR A 81 -6.32 6.74 -5.92
N TYR A 82 -6.08 6.90 -7.23
CA TYR A 82 -6.54 5.95 -8.23
C TYR A 82 -5.90 4.57 -8.04
N GLU A 83 -4.57 4.50 -7.91
CA GLU A 83 -3.86 3.23 -7.69
C GLU A 83 -4.22 2.59 -6.35
N LEU A 84 -4.35 3.39 -5.28
CA LEU A 84 -4.84 2.90 -3.98
C LEU A 84 -6.24 2.28 -4.12
N HIS A 85 -7.15 2.95 -4.84
CA HIS A 85 -8.50 2.42 -5.04
C HIS A 85 -8.49 1.12 -5.86
N ALA A 86 -7.74 1.08 -6.96
CA ALA A 86 -7.57 -0.11 -7.78
C ALA A 86 -7.00 -1.27 -6.95
N LEU A 87 -5.97 -1.02 -6.13
CA LEU A 87 -5.41 -2.02 -5.23
C LEU A 87 -6.47 -2.57 -4.27
N MET A 88 -7.32 -1.72 -3.70
CA MET A 88 -8.39 -2.15 -2.78
C MET A 88 -9.47 -3.00 -3.48
N GLU A 89 -9.76 -2.73 -4.76
CA GLU A 89 -10.62 -3.58 -5.58
C GLU A 89 -9.99 -4.95 -5.84
N GLU A 90 -8.70 -4.97 -6.24
CA GLU A 90 -7.96 -6.21 -6.50
C GLU A 90 -7.79 -7.07 -5.25
N ILE A 91 -7.58 -6.48 -4.07
CA ILE A 91 -7.57 -7.21 -2.78
C ILE A 91 -8.87 -8.00 -2.61
N SER A 92 -10.00 -7.44 -3.01
CA SER A 92 -11.29 -8.11 -2.90
C SER A 92 -11.43 -9.30 -3.85
N LYS A 93 -10.83 -9.23 -5.05
CA LYS A 93 -10.79 -10.35 -6.01
C LYS A 93 -9.79 -11.42 -5.58
N ALA A 94 -8.59 -11.02 -5.16
CA ALA A 94 -7.57 -11.90 -4.59
C ALA A 94 -8.10 -12.70 -3.38
N ARG A 95 -8.94 -12.09 -2.52
CA ARG A 95 -9.62 -12.80 -1.42
C ARG A 95 -10.59 -13.88 -1.90
N LYS A 96 -11.21 -13.72 -3.08
CA LYS A 96 -12.08 -14.75 -3.66
C LYS A 96 -11.25 -15.87 -4.27
N ALA A 97 -10.19 -15.55 -5.01
CA ALA A 97 -9.25 -16.54 -5.56
C ALA A 97 -8.60 -17.37 -4.44
N LEU A 98 -8.20 -16.74 -3.33
CA LEU A 98 -7.66 -17.47 -2.18
C LEU A 98 -8.65 -18.49 -1.58
N LYS A 99 -9.96 -18.21 -1.67
CA LYS A 99 -11.03 -19.12 -1.21
C LYS A 99 -11.32 -20.23 -2.21
N SER A 100 -11.21 -19.97 -3.51
CA SER A 100 -11.38 -20.99 -4.55
C SER A 100 -10.27 -22.03 -4.52
N LYS A 101 -9.08 -21.64 -4.05
CA LYS A 101 -7.84 -22.45 -4.05
C LYS A 101 -7.42 -22.87 -5.45
N ASP A 102 -7.91 -22.19 -6.48
CA ASP A 102 -7.43 -22.37 -7.84
C ASP A 102 -6.07 -21.68 -7.97
N GLU A 103 -5.03 -22.47 -8.21
CA GLU A 103 -3.66 -21.96 -8.29
C GLU A 103 -3.44 -21.00 -9.46
N ILE A 104 -4.13 -21.19 -10.59
CA ILE A 104 -4.00 -20.32 -11.75
C ILE A 104 -4.69 -19.00 -11.47
N GLU A 105 -5.90 -19.04 -10.89
CA GLU A 105 -6.63 -17.84 -10.48
C GLU A 105 -5.82 -17.04 -9.46
N MET A 106 -5.24 -17.70 -8.44
CA MET A 106 -4.40 -17.04 -7.45
C MET A 106 -3.15 -16.40 -8.05
N GLU A 107 -2.53 -16.99 -9.07
CA GLU A 107 -1.37 -16.40 -9.73
C GLU A 107 -1.74 -15.18 -10.58
N LEU A 108 -2.83 -15.25 -11.35
CA LEU A 108 -3.32 -14.13 -12.18
C LEU A 108 -3.74 -12.92 -11.33
N GLU A 109 -4.52 -13.18 -10.28
CA GLU A 109 -4.95 -12.13 -9.35
C GLU A 109 -3.76 -11.61 -8.53
N GLY A 110 -2.78 -12.47 -8.20
CA GLY A 110 -1.55 -12.07 -7.54
C GLY A 110 -0.68 -11.11 -8.37
N ASP A 111 -0.54 -11.37 -9.67
CA ASP A 111 0.23 -10.52 -10.59
C ASP A 111 -0.41 -9.14 -10.79
N THR A 112 -1.74 -9.12 -10.94
CA THR A 112 -2.51 -7.88 -11.05
C THR A 112 -2.40 -7.06 -9.75
N LEU A 113 -2.53 -7.73 -8.60
CA LEU A 113 -2.39 -7.11 -7.28
C LEU A 113 -0.99 -6.53 -7.06
N GLU A 114 0.06 -7.25 -7.46
CA GLU A 114 1.45 -6.79 -7.34
C GLU A 114 1.71 -5.55 -8.21
N THR A 115 1.11 -5.49 -9.40
CA THR A 115 1.24 -4.33 -10.29
C THR A 115 0.72 -3.06 -9.62
N HIS A 116 -0.50 -3.09 -9.07
CA HIS A 116 -1.06 -1.94 -8.35
C HIS A 116 -0.28 -1.63 -7.07
N PHE A 117 0.19 -2.66 -6.35
CA PHE A 117 1.03 -2.48 -5.17
C PHE A 117 2.30 -1.68 -5.48
N LEU A 118 3.03 -2.06 -6.54
CA LEU A 118 4.27 -1.40 -6.93
C LEU A 118 4.02 0.02 -7.44
N ASN A 119 2.93 0.24 -8.20
CA ASN A 119 2.54 1.58 -8.66
C ASN A 119 2.23 2.50 -7.47
N GLU A 120 1.42 2.05 -6.52
CA GLU A 120 1.08 2.80 -5.32
C GLU A 120 2.33 3.09 -4.47
N MET A 121 3.20 2.10 -4.31
CA MET A 121 4.46 2.25 -3.56
C MET A 121 5.39 3.27 -4.22
N ASN A 122 5.47 3.30 -5.56
CA ASN A 122 6.27 4.28 -6.29
C ASN A 122 5.68 5.70 -6.17
N LEU A 123 4.36 5.84 -6.34
CA LEU A 123 3.68 7.14 -6.23
C LEU A 123 3.77 7.72 -4.82
N SER A 124 3.54 6.89 -3.80
CA SER A 124 3.71 7.29 -2.40
C SER A 124 5.15 7.72 -2.10
N ASN A 125 6.16 7.01 -2.62
CA ASN A 125 7.57 7.42 -2.52
C ASN A 125 7.82 8.82 -3.11
N ILE A 126 7.27 9.11 -4.29
CA ILE A 126 7.39 10.42 -4.95
C ILE A 126 6.73 11.51 -4.10
N LEU A 127 5.48 11.28 -3.67
CA LEU A 127 4.70 12.21 -2.86
C LEU A 127 5.37 12.49 -1.50
N LEU A 128 5.93 11.47 -0.84
CA LEU A 128 6.61 11.64 0.44
C LEU A 128 7.90 12.44 0.34
N LYS A 129 8.67 12.28 -0.75
CA LYS A 129 9.82 13.14 -1.03
C LYS A 129 9.38 14.59 -1.23
N LYS A 130 8.30 14.82 -1.98
CA LYS A 130 7.76 16.17 -2.23
C LYS A 130 7.25 16.84 -0.95
N TYR A 131 6.49 16.11 -0.14
CA TYR A 131 5.89 16.61 1.10
C TYR A 131 6.74 16.40 2.36
N GLN A 132 8.03 16.04 2.22
CA GLN A 132 8.92 15.80 3.36
C GLN A 132 8.97 17.00 4.32
N HIS A 133 8.95 18.22 3.78
CA HIS A 133 8.93 19.45 4.55
C HIS A 133 7.69 19.60 5.44
N VAL A 134 6.53 19.12 4.99
CA VAL A 134 5.27 19.10 5.76
C VAL A 134 5.34 18.07 6.89
N LEU A 135 5.97 16.92 6.63
CA LEU A 135 6.13 15.86 7.64
C LEU A 135 7.12 16.24 8.74
N ALA A 136 8.14 17.05 8.42
CA ALA A 136 9.16 17.49 9.37
C ALA A 136 8.73 18.66 10.27
N SER A 137 7.73 19.45 9.85
CA SER A 137 7.32 20.70 10.50
C SER A 137 6.27 20.56 11.60
N HIS A 138 5.77 19.34 11.85
CA HIS A 138 4.87 19.06 12.97
C HIS A 138 5.61 18.36 14.13
N PRO A 139 5.27 18.68 15.40
CA PRO A 139 5.99 18.14 16.54
C PRO A 139 5.85 16.62 16.59
N LYS A 140 6.96 15.93 16.89
CA LYS A 140 6.92 14.54 17.34
C LYS A 140 5.88 14.44 18.47
N PRO A 141 5.05 13.38 18.52
CA PRO A 141 4.18 13.17 19.67
C PRO A 141 5.02 13.29 20.95
N PRO A 142 4.52 13.97 21.99
CA PRO A 142 5.27 14.14 23.21
C PRO A 142 5.72 12.76 23.69
N GLU A 143 7.01 12.62 23.96
CA GLU A 143 7.56 11.41 24.58
C GLU A 143 6.67 11.12 25.80
N LYS A 144 6.11 9.90 25.84
CA LYS A 144 5.45 9.43 27.06
C LYS A 144 6.51 9.57 28.15
N LYS A 145 6.28 10.49 29.09
CA LYS A 145 7.02 10.47 30.34
C LYS A 145 6.74 9.11 30.94
N ASP A 146 7.78 8.29 31.06
CA ASP A 146 7.73 7.12 31.91
C ASP A 146 7.27 7.61 33.28
N PHE A 147 6.07 7.21 33.69
CA PHE A 147 5.65 7.33 35.06
C PHE A 147 6.40 6.23 35.83
N THR A 148 7.65 6.51 36.16
CA THR A 148 8.31 5.91 37.31
C THR A 148 8.17 6.88 38.47
N GLU A 149 7.19 6.62 39.33
CA GLU A 149 7.33 6.50 40.79
C GLU A 149 6.05 5.94 41.40
#